data_AF-A0A2E1QN00-F1
#
_entry.id   AF-A0A2E1QN00-F1
#
_cell.length_a   1.000
_cell.length_b   1.000
_cell.length_c   1.000
_cell.angle_alpha   90.00
_cell.angle_beta   90.00
_cell.angle_gamma   90.00
#
_symmetry.space_group_name_H-M   'P 1'
#
loop_
_entity.id
_entity.type
_entity.pdbx_description
1 polymer ?
#
loop_
_entity_poly.entity_id
_entity_poly.type
_entity_poly.pdbx_seq_one_letter_code
_entity_poly.pdbx_strand_id
1 'polypeptide(L)'
;MTKYFNFFFWVQIFLIFSSILFLPTYEIYRELFFVAILIAVLTDSIAYYSGKKLGKIKIFPKTSPNKTLEGLICGNLITTLLLTFIIVSRPTFFDLNYLLLILIVWVSSLAAILGDYLQSRFKRIQNIKDSGKILPGHGGISDRLDSHLTTLPVFFGLLEFFKL
;
A
#
# COMPACT_ATOMS: atom_id res chain seq x y z
N MET A 1 -14.06 -15.44 19.08
CA MET A 1 -12.91 -14.50 19.11
C MET A 1 -12.16 -14.40 17.78
N THR A 2 -12.23 -15.41 16.91
CA THR A 2 -11.40 -15.54 15.69
C THR A 2 -12.14 -15.26 14.37
N LYS A 3 -13.49 -15.27 14.34
CA LYS A 3 -14.25 -15.29 13.06
C LYS A 3 -14.05 -14.06 12.16
N TYR A 4 -14.12 -12.85 12.71
CA TYR A 4 -14.01 -11.61 11.92
C TYR A 4 -12.58 -11.26 11.53
N PHE A 5 -11.60 -11.54 12.42
CA PHE A 5 -10.19 -11.40 12.06
C PHE A 5 -9.79 -12.38 10.96
N ASN A 6 -10.22 -13.64 11.11
CA ASN A 6 -9.99 -14.65 10.08
C ASN A 6 -10.70 -14.28 8.78
N PHE A 7 -11.94 -13.81 8.81
CA PHE A 7 -12.64 -13.39 7.58
C PHE A 7 -11.89 -12.26 6.87
N PHE A 8 -11.49 -11.20 7.59
CA PHE A 8 -10.70 -10.13 7.01
C PHE A 8 -9.38 -10.66 6.45
N PHE A 9 -8.63 -11.44 7.23
CA PHE A 9 -7.38 -12.09 6.81
C PHE A 9 -7.54 -13.02 5.59
N TRP A 10 -8.66 -13.74 5.46
CA TRP A 10 -8.92 -14.59 4.31
C TRP A 10 -9.31 -13.78 3.07
N VAL A 11 -10.08 -12.68 3.23
CA VAL A 11 -10.32 -11.71 2.16
C VAL A 11 -8.99 -11.09 1.70
N GLN A 12 -8.09 -10.82 2.63
CA GLN A 12 -6.76 -10.29 2.35
C GLN A 12 -5.93 -11.24 1.48
N ILE A 13 -5.84 -12.50 1.90
CA ILE A 13 -5.17 -13.55 1.14
C ILE A 13 -5.85 -13.71 -0.22
N PHE A 14 -7.18 -13.71 -0.27
CA PHE A 14 -7.92 -13.87 -1.53
C PHE A 14 -7.62 -12.77 -2.54
N LEU A 15 -7.63 -11.49 -2.14
CA LEU A 15 -7.34 -10.36 -3.02
C LEU A 15 -5.89 -10.34 -3.53
N ILE A 16 -4.93 -10.71 -2.67
CA ILE A 16 -3.52 -10.82 -3.05
C ILE A 16 -3.32 -12.05 -3.95
N PHE A 17 -3.94 -13.18 -3.62
CA PHE A 17 -3.83 -14.40 -4.40
C PHE A 17 -4.50 -14.26 -5.77
N SER A 18 -5.67 -13.60 -5.85
CA SER A 18 -6.34 -13.33 -7.12
C SER A 18 -5.46 -12.48 -8.02
N SER A 19 -4.78 -11.46 -7.49
CA SER A 19 -3.82 -10.67 -8.28
C SER A 19 -2.60 -11.48 -8.71
N ILE A 20 -2.12 -12.42 -7.90
CA ILE A 20 -1.04 -13.35 -8.25
C ILE A 20 -1.41 -14.29 -9.41
N LEU A 21 -2.67 -14.74 -9.47
CA LEU A 21 -3.14 -15.63 -10.54
C LEU A 21 -3.12 -14.96 -11.93
N PHE A 22 -3.11 -13.63 -12.01
CA PHE A 22 -2.98 -12.89 -13.27
C PHE A 22 -1.51 -12.67 -13.69
N LEU A 23 -0.52 -12.96 -12.83
CA LEU A 23 0.92 -12.73 -13.09
C LEU A 23 1.60 -13.64 -14.13
N PRO A 24 1.23 -14.93 -14.28
CA PRO A 24 1.92 -15.81 -15.23
C PRO A 24 1.44 -15.64 -16.67
N THR A 25 0.28 -14.99 -16.89
CA THR A 25 -0.38 -14.99 -18.20
C THR A 25 0.25 -13.99 -19.19
N TYR A 26 0.95 -12.96 -18.70
CA TYR A 26 1.55 -11.90 -19.53
C TYR A 26 2.73 -11.21 -18.79
N GLU A 27 3.88 -11.04 -19.46
CA GLU A 27 5.08 -10.43 -18.86
C GLU A 27 4.83 -9.02 -18.31
N ILE A 28 4.01 -8.22 -19.00
CA ILE A 28 3.66 -6.86 -18.57
C ILE A 28 2.93 -6.86 -17.22
N TYR A 29 2.05 -7.84 -16.95
CA TYR A 29 1.32 -7.93 -15.68
C TYR A 29 2.23 -8.23 -14.48
N ARG A 30 3.36 -8.92 -14.73
CA ARG A 30 4.37 -9.16 -13.71
C ARG A 30 5.06 -7.86 -13.29
N GLU A 31 5.44 -7.05 -14.25
CA GLU A 31 6.10 -5.75 -14.00
C GLU A 31 5.15 -4.79 -13.27
N LEU A 32 3.89 -4.70 -13.73
CA LEU A 32 2.83 -3.92 -13.09
C LEU A 32 2.62 -4.28 -11.62
N PHE A 33 2.66 -5.58 -11.30
CA PHE A 33 2.55 -6.04 -9.93
C PHE A 33 3.70 -5.58 -9.05
N PHE A 34 4.94 -5.63 -9.55
CA PHE A 34 6.08 -5.09 -8.81
C PHE A 34 6.00 -3.57 -8.63
N VAL A 35 5.48 -2.84 -9.62
CA VAL A 35 5.18 -1.41 -9.47
C VAL A 35 4.19 -1.18 -8.32
N ALA A 36 3.09 -1.93 -8.28
CA ALA A 36 2.10 -1.81 -7.21
C ALA A 36 2.68 -2.15 -5.82
N ILE A 37 3.54 -3.17 -5.72
CA ILE A 37 4.28 -3.49 -4.49
C ILE A 37 5.18 -2.32 -4.09
N LEU A 38 5.95 -1.77 -5.03
CA LEU A 38 6.85 -0.65 -4.77
C LEU A 38 6.10 0.59 -4.29
N ILE A 39 4.90 0.86 -4.82
CA ILE A 39 4.04 1.96 -4.34
C ILE A 39 3.77 1.82 -2.84
N ALA A 40 3.33 0.65 -2.39
CA ALA A 40 3.03 0.42 -0.98
C ALA A 40 4.30 0.52 -0.10
N VAL A 41 5.37 -0.19 -0.49
CA VAL A 41 6.64 -0.22 0.26
C VAL A 41 7.26 1.17 0.40
N LEU A 42 7.33 1.93 -0.70
CA LEU A 42 7.89 3.28 -0.70
C LEU A 42 7.02 4.24 0.10
N THR A 43 5.69 4.18 -0.06
CA THR A 43 4.76 5.01 0.70
C THR A 43 4.95 4.83 2.20
N ASP A 44 4.96 3.58 2.69
CA ASP A 44 5.12 3.28 4.11
C ASP A 44 6.51 3.68 4.63
N SER A 45 7.56 3.38 3.86
CA SER A 45 8.94 3.70 4.24
C SER A 45 9.16 5.20 4.34
N ILE A 46 8.77 5.94 3.30
CA ILE A 46 8.93 7.39 3.26
C ILE A 46 8.06 8.03 4.33
N ALA A 47 6.81 7.58 4.51
CA ALA A 47 5.93 8.10 5.56
C ALA A 47 6.52 7.89 6.95
N TYR A 48 7.12 6.73 7.21
CA TYR A 48 7.81 6.45 8.47
C TYR A 48 9.01 7.38 8.71
N TYR A 49 9.93 7.49 7.74
CA TYR A 49 11.14 8.30 7.92
C TYR A 49 10.83 9.80 8.00
N SER A 50 9.99 10.31 7.11
CA SER A 50 9.56 11.72 7.13
C SER A 50 8.73 12.03 8.37
N GLY A 51 7.83 11.13 8.78
CA GLY A 51 7.05 11.28 10.00
C GLY A 51 7.91 11.29 11.26
N LYS A 52 8.96 10.48 11.33
CA LYS A 52 9.92 10.48 12.45
C LYS A 52 10.76 11.76 12.52
N LYS A 53 11.14 12.32 11.36
CA LYS A 53 12.05 13.49 11.30
C LYS A 53 11.31 14.83 11.37
N LEU A 54 10.16 14.93 10.73
CA LEU A 54 9.41 16.18 10.53
C LEU A 54 8.05 16.20 11.22
N GLY A 55 7.57 15.06 11.72
CA GLY A 55 6.21 14.91 12.21
C GLY A 55 5.93 15.69 13.48
N LYS A 56 4.86 16.48 13.46
CA LYS A 56 4.38 17.25 14.62
C LYS A 56 2.92 16.91 14.90
N ILE A 57 2.11 16.77 13.85
CA ILE A 57 0.66 16.58 13.98
C ILE A 57 0.34 15.08 13.92
N LYS A 58 -0.08 14.50 15.06
CA LYS A 58 -0.55 13.11 15.12
C LYS A 58 -1.97 13.01 14.57
N ILE A 59 -2.20 12.17 13.56
CA ILE A 59 -3.54 11.97 12.98
C ILE A 59 -4.34 10.93 13.76
N PHE A 60 -3.67 9.88 14.23
CA PHE A 60 -4.33 8.69 14.77
C PHE A 60 -3.87 8.34 16.19
N PRO A 61 -3.95 9.28 17.16
CA PRO A 61 -3.31 9.13 18.47
C PRO A 61 -3.77 7.88 19.25
N LYS A 62 -5.03 7.45 19.08
CA LYS A 62 -5.57 6.27 19.77
C LYS A 62 -5.27 4.95 19.08
N THR A 63 -5.03 4.94 17.77
CA THR A 63 -4.93 3.70 16.98
C THR A 63 -3.51 3.43 16.51
N SER A 64 -2.84 4.47 16.00
CA SER A 64 -1.43 4.45 15.58
C SER A 64 -0.73 5.74 16.03
N PRO A 65 -0.22 5.80 17.27
CA PRO A 65 0.29 7.02 17.89
C PRO A 65 1.55 7.60 17.22
N ASN A 66 2.21 6.82 16.36
CA ASN A 66 3.42 7.19 15.65
C ASN A 66 3.15 7.77 14.25
N LYS A 67 1.91 7.70 13.75
CA LYS A 67 1.56 8.27 12.44
C LYS A 67 1.32 9.77 12.54
N THR A 68 1.98 10.51 11.66
CA THR A 68 1.90 11.98 11.59
C THR A 68 1.40 12.43 10.23
N LEU A 69 0.77 13.61 10.19
CA LEU A 69 0.24 14.20 8.97
C LEU A 69 1.33 14.50 7.96
N GLU A 70 2.45 15.04 8.44
CA GLU A 70 3.63 15.32 7.63
C GLU A 70 4.17 14.03 7.03
N GLY A 71 4.20 12.94 7.80
CA GLY A 71 4.58 11.61 7.31
C GLY A 71 3.70 11.14 6.16
N LEU A 72 2.37 11.20 6.32
CA LEU A 72 1.44 10.76 5.27
C LEU A 72 1.55 11.61 4.00
N ILE A 73 1.64 12.93 4.15
CA ILE A 73 1.78 13.87 3.04
C ILE A 73 3.08 13.61 2.28
N CYS A 74 4.22 13.50 2.99
CA CYS A 74 5.51 13.21 2.38
C CYS A 74 5.55 11.82 1.74
N GLY A 75 4.99 10.80 2.41
CA GLY A 75 4.89 9.45 1.88
C GLY A 75 4.16 9.41 0.55
N ASN A 76 3.03 10.10 0.45
CA ASN A 76 2.25 10.14 -0.78
C ASN A 76 2.93 10.96 -1.89
N LEU A 77 3.34 12.19 -1.58
CA LEU A 77 3.96 13.10 -2.55
C LEU A 77 5.27 12.53 -3.12
N ILE A 78 6.20 12.12 -2.24
CA ILE A 78 7.53 11.70 -2.65
C ILE A 78 7.46 10.36 -3.39
N THR A 79 6.66 9.40 -2.94
CA THR A 79 6.46 8.14 -3.69
C THR A 79 5.91 8.41 -5.08
N THR A 80 4.91 9.29 -5.20
CA THR A 80 4.31 9.63 -6.49
C THR A 80 5.34 10.23 -7.44
N LEU A 81 6.08 11.24 -7.00
CA LEU A 81 7.09 11.90 -7.82
C LEU A 81 8.24 10.93 -8.19
N LEU A 82 8.74 10.17 -7.22
CA LEU A 82 9.86 9.26 -7.41
C LEU A 82 9.52 8.12 -8.39
N LEU A 83 8.39 7.44 -8.18
CA LEU A 83 8.01 6.32 -9.05
C LEU A 83 7.62 6.80 -10.45
N THR A 84 6.89 7.91 -10.56
CA THR A 84 6.58 8.49 -11.87
C THR A 84 7.87 8.81 -12.62
N PHE A 85 8.84 9.46 -11.97
CA PHE A 85 10.13 9.78 -12.58
C PHE A 85 10.89 8.52 -13.06
N ILE A 86 10.94 7.48 -12.23
CA ILE A 86 11.60 6.21 -12.58
C ILE A 86 10.92 5.54 -13.78
N ILE A 87 9.59 5.46 -13.79
CA ILE A 87 8.82 4.83 -14.86
C ILE A 87 9.01 5.58 -16.18
N VAL A 88 8.90 6.92 -16.16
CA VAL A 88 9.07 7.76 -17.35
C VAL A 88 10.49 7.70 -17.91
N SER A 89 11.50 7.53 -17.06
CA SER A 89 12.88 7.35 -17.50
C SER A 89 13.13 6.05 -18.28
N ARG A 90 12.14 5.14 -18.29
CA ARG A 90 12.16 3.86 -19.01
C ARG A 90 10.97 3.78 -19.97
N PRO A 91 10.98 4.53 -21.09
CA PRO A 91 9.82 4.66 -21.99
C PRO A 91 9.34 3.34 -22.61
N THR A 92 10.16 2.28 -22.60
CA THR A 92 9.74 0.94 -23.04
C THR A 92 8.71 0.27 -22.14
N PHE A 93 8.51 0.76 -20.90
CA PHE A 93 7.58 0.18 -19.94
C PHE A 93 6.14 0.69 -20.12
N PHE A 94 5.97 1.96 -20.51
CA PHE A 94 4.67 2.60 -20.56
C PHE A 94 4.65 3.78 -21.54
N ASP A 95 3.84 3.68 -22.57
CA ASP A 95 3.51 4.80 -23.46
C ASP A 95 2.29 5.55 -22.90
N LEU A 96 2.37 5.94 -21.62
CA LEU A 96 1.29 6.58 -20.88
C LEU A 96 1.44 8.09 -20.83
N ASN A 97 0.31 8.78 -20.86
CA ASN A 97 0.25 10.19 -20.50
C ASN A 97 0.79 10.39 -19.07
N TYR A 98 1.80 11.24 -18.92
CA TYR A 98 2.46 11.50 -17.63
C TYR A 98 1.49 11.95 -16.54
N LEU A 99 0.47 12.76 -16.87
CA LEU A 99 -0.54 13.19 -15.90
C LEU A 99 -1.39 12.02 -15.41
N LEU A 100 -1.68 11.06 -16.30
CA LEU A 100 -2.44 9.87 -15.95
C LEU A 100 -1.61 8.94 -15.05
N LEU A 101 -0.32 8.77 -15.34
CA LEU A 101 0.58 8.00 -14.48
C LEU A 101 0.70 8.60 -13.07
N ILE A 102 0.88 9.93 -12.97
CA ILE A 102 0.89 10.64 -11.69
C ILE A 102 -0.40 10.36 -10.92
N LEU A 103 -1.56 10.47 -11.58
CA LEU A 103 -2.85 10.22 -10.95
C LEU A 103 -2.95 8.78 -10.42
N ILE A 104 -2.55 7.79 -11.23
CA ILE A 104 -2.61 6.36 -10.86
C ILE A 104 -1.74 6.10 -9.62
N VAL A 105 -0.49 6.56 -9.64
CA VAL A 105 0.44 6.35 -8.51
C VAL A 105 -0.04 7.10 -7.26
N TRP A 106 -0.53 8.34 -7.43
CA TRP A 106 -1.05 9.15 -6.34
C TRP A 106 -2.20 8.47 -5.61
N VAL A 107 -3.23 8.03 -6.35
CA VAL A 107 -4.42 7.39 -5.79
C VAL A 107 -4.06 6.03 -5.19
N SER A 108 -3.17 5.27 -5.82
CA SER A 108 -2.71 3.99 -5.28
C SER A 108 -1.91 4.16 -3.98
N SER A 109 -1.08 5.20 -3.89
CA SER A 109 -0.35 5.53 -2.66
C SER A 109 -1.29 5.99 -1.53
N LEU A 110 -2.35 6.75 -1.85
CA LEU A 110 -3.39 7.08 -0.86
C LEU A 110 -4.11 5.81 -0.37
N ALA A 111 -4.38 4.87 -1.28
CA ALA A 111 -4.95 3.58 -0.93
C ALA A 111 -4.03 2.82 0.03
N ALA A 112 -2.71 2.81 -0.19
CA ALA A 112 -1.72 2.20 0.72
C ALA A 112 -1.87 2.71 2.17
N ILE A 113 -1.90 4.03 2.33
CA ILE A 113 -2.06 4.71 3.62
C ILE A 113 -3.38 4.30 4.30
N LEU A 114 -4.47 4.24 3.53
CA LEU A 114 -5.77 3.82 4.02
C LEU A 114 -5.78 2.36 4.44
N GLY A 115 -5.10 1.47 3.71
CA GLY A 115 -4.99 0.04 4.03
C GLY A 115 -4.35 -0.21 5.38
N ASP A 116 -3.15 0.35 5.60
CA ASP A 116 -2.44 0.28 6.88
C ASP A 116 -3.28 0.90 8.01
N TYR A 117 -3.96 2.04 7.76
CA TYR A 117 -4.87 2.61 8.76
C TYR A 117 -6.05 1.68 9.11
N LEU A 118 -6.72 1.09 8.12
CA LEU A 118 -7.85 0.20 8.33
C LEU A 118 -7.42 -1.05 9.11
N GLN A 119 -6.31 -1.67 8.75
CA GLN A 119 -5.74 -2.80 9.50
C GLN A 119 -5.44 -2.39 10.95
N SER A 120 -4.77 -1.26 11.13
CA SER A 120 -4.47 -0.71 12.47
C SER A 120 -5.75 -0.50 13.28
N ARG A 121 -6.85 -0.05 12.67
CA ARG A 121 -8.16 0.10 13.33
C ARG A 121 -8.77 -1.25 13.70
N PHE A 122 -8.79 -2.22 12.79
CA PHE A 122 -9.33 -3.55 13.04
C PHE A 122 -8.64 -4.25 14.22
N LYS A 123 -7.31 -4.14 14.31
CA LYS A 123 -6.54 -4.65 15.44
C LYS A 123 -7.00 -4.04 16.77
N ARG A 124 -7.25 -2.73 16.81
CA ARG A 124 -7.71 -2.02 18.02
C ARG A 124 -9.13 -2.38 18.41
N ILE A 125 -10.04 -2.59 17.45
CA ILE A 125 -11.42 -3.06 17.72
C ILE A 125 -11.39 -4.42 18.42
N GLN A 126 -10.40 -5.24 18.12
CA GLN A 126 -10.22 -6.55 18.73
C GLN A 126 -9.31 -6.54 19.96
N ASN A 127 -8.92 -5.36 20.46
CA ASN A 127 -7.99 -5.18 21.58
C ASN A 127 -6.63 -5.87 21.38
N ILE A 128 -6.19 -6.04 20.13
CA ILE A 128 -4.86 -6.55 19.77
C ILE A 128 -4.00 -5.45 19.15
N LYS A 129 -2.68 -5.66 19.14
CA LYS A 129 -1.71 -4.76 18.49
C LYS A 129 -1.11 -5.35 17.23
N ASP A 130 -0.76 -6.62 17.31
CA ASP A 130 -0.13 -7.37 16.23
C ASP A 130 -1.05 -8.53 15.84
N SER A 131 -1.12 -8.82 14.55
CA SER A 131 -1.96 -9.88 13.97
C SER A 131 -1.51 -11.29 14.35
N GLY A 132 -0.28 -11.43 14.83
CA GLY A 132 0.32 -12.70 15.22
C GLY A 132 1.75 -12.52 15.73
N LYS A 133 2.46 -13.63 15.92
CA LYS A 133 3.85 -13.67 16.40
C LYS A 133 4.79 -14.45 15.47
N ILE A 134 4.36 -14.70 14.24
CA ILE A 134 5.06 -15.59 13.29
C ILE A 134 6.44 -15.02 12.94
N LEU A 135 6.58 -13.70 12.83
CA LEU A 135 7.84 -13.05 12.52
C LEU A 135 8.43 -12.44 13.81
N PRO A 136 9.54 -12.98 14.36
CA PRO A 136 10.12 -12.48 15.59
C PRO A 136 10.49 -10.99 15.46
N GLY A 137 9.99 -10.19 16.40
CA GLY A 137 10.15 -8.73 16.41
C GLY A 137 9.31 -7.95 15.38
N HIS A 138 8.54 -8.64 14.52
CA HIS A 138 7.91 -8.05 13.33
C HIS A 138 6.39 -8.26 13.25
N GLY A 139 5.79 -9.01 14.19
CA GLY A 139 4.35 -9.25 14.25
C GLY A 139 3.89 -10.44 13.41
N GLY A 140 2.67 -10.37 12.87
CA GLY A 140 2.14 -11.40 11.97
C GLY A 140 2.30 -11.04 10.49
N ILE A 141 2.04 -12.02 9.62
CA ILE A 141 2.11 -11.84 8.16
C ILE A 141 1.14 -10.76 7.68
N SER A 142 -0.05 -10.67 8.29
CA SER A 142 -1.06 -9.65 7.97
C SER A 142 -0.58 -8.22 8.27
N ASP A 143 0.34 -8.04 9.22
CA ASP A 143 0.94 -6.72 9.51
C ASP A 143 1.98 -6.29 8.45
N ARG A 144 2.29 -7.16 7.49
CA ARG A 144 3.24 -6.88 6.39
C ARG A 144 2.55 -6.65 5.05
N LEU A 145 1.28 -7.00 4.97
CA LEU A 145 0.49 -6.92 3.76
C LEU A 145 -0.57 -5.82 3.85
N ASP A 146 -0.63 -5.08 4.95
CA ASP A 146 -1.71 -4.17 5.28
C ASP A 146 -1.92 -3.03 4.26
N SER A 147 -0.85 -2.38 3.83
CA SER A 147 -0.87 -1.38 2.76
C SER A 147 -1.07 -1.99 1.38
N HIS A 148 -0.50 -3.17 1.12
CA HIS A 148 -0.63 -3.86 -0.17
C HIS A 148 -2.07 -4.20 -0.54
N LEU A 149 -2.90 -4.49 0.46
CA LEU A 149 -4.28 -4.94 0.28
C LEU A 149 -5.19 -3.98 -0.44
N THR A 150 -5.00 -2.70 -0.19
CA THR A 150 -5.77 -1.64 -0.82
C THR A 150 -5.02 -1.12 -2.04
N THR A 151 -3.68 -1.10 -2.00
CA THR A 151 -2.85 -0.62 -3.12
C THR A 151 -3.03 -1.45 -4.39
N LEU A 152 -2.94 -2.79 -4.28
CA LEU A 152 -3.02 -3.70 -5.43
C LEU A 152 -4.36 -3.57 -6.19
N PRO A 153 -5.54 -3.75 -5.57
CA PRO A 153 -6.81 -3.66 -6.29
C PRO A 153 -7.10 -2.25 -6.80
N VAL A 154 -6.68 -1.20 -6.10
CA VAL A 154 -6.84 0.18 -6.58
C VAL A 154 -5.96 0.43 -7.81
N PHE A 155 -4.69 0.01 -7.78
CA PHE A 155 -3.77 0.18 -8.90
C PHE A 155 -4.28 -0.53 -10.15
N PHE A 156 -4.57 -1.83 -10.06
CA PHE A 156 -5.09 -2.60 -11.20
C PHE A 156 -6.48 -2.13 -11.64
N GLY A 157 -7.35 -1.74 -10.70
CA GLY A 157 -8.66 -1.20 -11.02
C GLY A 157 -8.57 0.14 -11.78
N LEU A 158 -7.59 0.98 -11.47
CA LEU A 158 -7.34 2.22 -12.22
C LEU A 158 -6.78 1.93 -13.62
N LEU A 159 -5.87 0.99 -13.77
CA LEU A 159 -5.37 0.58 -15.10
C LEU A 159 -6.52 0.09 -15.98
N GLU A 160 -7.36 -0.82 -15.46
CA GLU A 160 -8.52 -1.32 -16.18
C GLU A 160 -9.54 -0.21 -16.50
N PHE A 161 -9.83 0.67 -15.53
CA PHE A 161 -10.76 1.78 -15.71
C PHE A 161 -10.33 2.73 -16.83
N PHE A 162 -9.03 3.00 -16.94
CA PHE A 162 -8.46 3.82 -18.00
C PHE A 162 -8.07 3.02 -19.26
N LYS A 163 -8.33 1.71 -19.28
CA LYS A 163 -8.03 0.78 -20.39
C LYS A 163 -6.54 0.76 -20.77
N LEU A 164 -5.69 0.65 -19.76
CA LEU A 164 -4.23 0.61 -19.85
C LEU A 164 -3.66 -0.78 -19.63
#